data_AF-A0A6B3HMH4-F1
#
_entry.id   AF-A0A6B3HMH4-F1
#
_cell.length_a   1.000
_cell.length_b   1.000
_cell.length_c   1.000
_cell.angle_alpha   90.00
_cell.angle_beta   90.00
_cell.angle_gamma   90.00
#
_symmetry.space_group_name_H-M   'P 1'
#
loop_
_entity.id
_entity.type
_entity.pdbx_description
1 polymer ?
#
loop_
_entity_poly.entity_id
_entity_poly.type
_entity_poly.pdbx_seq_one_letter_code
_entity_poly.pdbx_strand_id
1 'polypeptide(L)'
;MGNAAVLGFSGLSLARGFKKRSWPGLDSRDYAIVQGADSAAALLIGGRVVAAAAEERFDGVKHSSSFPVGASQFALETGGIKASQIDLVAHSFSF
;
A
#
# COMPACT_ATOMS: atom_id res chain seq x y z
N MET A 1 -8.48 -19.85 -16.67
CA MET A 1 -7.92 -19.14 -15.50
C MET A 1 -9.03 -18.28 -14.94
N GLY A 2 -9.45 -18.54 -13.70
CA GLY A 2 -10.72 -18.06 -13.14
C GLY A 2 -10.76 -16.55 -12.87
N ASN A 3 -11.96 -16.06 -12.59
CA ASN A 3 -12.29 -14.67 -12.27
C ASN A 3 -11.75 -14.19 -10.90
N ALA A 4 -10.55 -14.64 -10.51
CA ALA A 4 -9.98 -14.38 -9.20
C ALA A 4 -9.68 -12.90 -9.02
N ALA A 5 -10.07 -12.35 -7.87
CA ALA A 5 -9.82 -10.98 -7.44
C ALA A 5 -8.63 -10.94 -6.47
N VAL A 6 -7.60 -10.19 -6.83
CA VAL A 6 -6.37 -10.06 -6.05
C VAL A 6 -6.15 -8.60 -5.70
N LEU A 7 -6.03 -8.28 -4.42
CA LEU A 7 -5.63 -6.95 -3.96
C LEU A 7 -4.14 -6.97 -3.56
N GLY A 8 -3.31 -6.34 -4.38
CA GLY A 8 -1.91 -6.07 -4.06
C GLY A 8 -1.78 -4.74 -3.32
N PHE A 9 -0.89 -4.67 -2.33
CA PHE A 9 -0.58 -3.40 -1.66
C PHE A 9 0.90 -3.26 -1.25
N SER A 10 1.32 -2.01 -1.05
CA SER A 10 2.61 -1.61 -0.49
C SER A 10 2.41 -0.71 0.73
N GLY A 11 3.49 -0.49 1.49
CA GLY A 11 3.50 0.37 2.67
C GLY A 11 3.97 -0.35 3.92
N LEU A 12 4.71 0.35 4.79
CA LEU A 12 5.16 -0.18 6.08
C LEU A 12 5.20 0.96 7.11
N SER A 13 4.03 1.28 7.68
CA SER A 13 3.79 2.46 8.51
C SER A 13 4.75 2.60 9.70
N LEU A 14 5.29 1.49 10.19
CA LEU A 14 6.12 1.45 11.40
C LEU A 14 7.61 1.66 11.13
N ALA A 15 8.09 1.55 9.89
CA ALA A 15 9.53 1.53 9.58
C ALA A 15 10.25 2.81 10.04
N ARG A 16 9.68 3.98 9.73
CA ARG A 16 10.26 5.27 10.13
C ARG A 16 10.18 5.51 11.64
N GLY A 17 9.05 5.13 12.26
CA GLY A 17 8.88 5.24 13.71
C GLY A 17 9.84 4.34 14.47
N PHE A 18 10.05 3.11 14.01
CA PHE A 18 11.04 2.19 14.55
C PHE A 18 12.45 2.78 14.43
N LYS A 19 12.85 3.25 13.23
CA LYS A 19 14.18 3.83 13.00
C LYS A 19 14.46 5.01 13.94
N LYS A 20 13.51 5.93 14.13
CA LYS A 20 13.62 7.07 15.06
C LYS A 20 13.81 6.66 16.51
N ARG A 21 13.16 5.58 16.95
CA ARG A 21 13.31 5.07 18.33
C ARG A 21 14.62 4.34 18.54
N SER A 22 15.06 3.57 17.54
CA SER A 22 16.27 2.74 17.62
C SER A 22 17.55 3.54 17.42
N TRP A 23 17.52 4.58 16.57
CA TRP A 23 18.67 5.44 16.28
C TRP A 23 18.26 6.92 16.35
N PRO A 24 18.13 7.47 17.56
CA PRO A 24 17.86 8.90 17.73
C PRO A 24 19.07 9.75 17.28
N GLY A 25 18.80 10.98 16.85
CA GLY A 25 19.84 11.97 16.50
C GLY A 25 20.38 11.92 15.06
N LEU A 26 19.86 11.06 14.18
CA LEU A 26 20.23 11.07 12.76
C LEU A 26 19.70 12.32 12.02
N ASP A 27 20.28 12.61 10.85
CA ASP A 27 19.76 13.65 9.97
C ASP A 27 18.37 13.29 9.43
N SER A 28 17.59 14.33 9.12
CA SER A 28 16.26 14.19 8.50
C SER A 28 16.26 13.29 7.25
N ARG A 29 17.31 13.34 6.43
CA ARG A 29 17.48 12.55 5.22
C ARG A 29 17.71 11.08 5.53
N ASP A 30 18.45 10.78 6.58
CA ASP A 30 18.66 9.40 7.01
C ASP A 30 17.34 8.77 7.44
N TYR A 31 16.47 9.49 8.13
CA TYR A 31 15.13 8.99 8.45
C TYR A 31 14.22 8.81 7.25
N ALA A 32 14.54 9.39 6.09
CA ALA A 32 13.81 9.14 4.85
C ALA A 32 14.20 7.82 4.17
N ILE A 33 15.38 7.28 4.49
CA ILE A 33 15.82 5.97 4.01
C ILE A 33 15.12 4.88 4.84
N VAL A 34 13.94 4.48 4.39
CA VAL A 34 13.09 3.46 5.00
C VAL A 34 12.37 2.65 3.93
N GLN A 35 12.05 1.41 4.27
CA GLN A 35 11.19 0.56 3.46
C GLN A 35 9.72 0.94 3.66
N GLY A 36 8.90 0.77 2.61
CA GLY A 36 7.46 1.00 2.66
C GLY A 36 7.04 2.47 2.58
N ALA A 37 7.88 3.34 2.01
CA ALA A 37 7.42 4.60 1.43
C ALA A 37 6.64 4.32 0.13
N ASP A 38 5.92 5.34 -0.36
CA ASP A 38 5.08 5.25 -1.55
C ASP A 38 4.04 4.12 -1.45
N SER A 39 3.29 4.11 -0.35
CA SER A 39 2.21 3.15 -0.16
C SER A 39 1.14 3.31 -1.24
N ALA A 40 0.62 2.17 -1.69
CA ALA A 40 -0.28 2.08 -2.83
C ALA A 40 -1.08 0.77 -2.77
N ALA A 41 -2.16 0.70 -3.54
CA ALA A 41 -2.92 -0.52 -3.74
C ALA A 41 -3.26 -0.72 -5.23
N ALA A 42 -3.38 -1.97 -5.64
CA ALA A 42 -3.77 -2.37 -6.99
C ALA A 42 -4.72 -3.58 -6.93
N LEU A 43 -5.85 -3.49 -7.63
CA LEU A 43 -6.80 -4.58 -7.80
C LEU A 43 -6.60 -5.23 -9.16
N LEU A 44 -6.42 -6.56 -9.16
CA LEU A 44 -6.45 -7.39 -10.35
C LEU A 44 -7.70 -8.27 -10.33
N ILE A 45 -8.37 -8.41 -11.47
CA ILE A 45 -9.47 -9.36 -11.66
C ILE A 45 -9.19 -10.17 -12.93
N GLY A 46 -9.20 -11.49 -12.82
CA GLY A 46 -8.93 -12.38 -13.96
C GLY A 46 -7.56 -12.14 -14.60
N GLY A 47 -6.57 -11.75 -13.79
CA GLY A 47 -5.20 -11.45 -14.23
C GLY A 47 -5.01 -10.09 -14.89
N ARG A 48 -6.00 -9.19 -14.88
CA ARG A 48 -5.90 -7.84 -15.44
C ARG A 48 -5.98 -6.79 -14.34
N VAL A 49 -5.16 -5.75 -14.43
CA VAL A 49 -5.26 -4.59 -13.53
C VAL A 49 -6.55 -3.84 -13.84
N VAL A 50 -7.41 -3.72 -12.83
CA VAL A 50 -8.68 -3.00 -12.91
C VAL A 50 -8.52 -1.58 -12.38
N ALA A 51 -7.79 -1.42 -11.28
CA ALA A 51 -7.51 -0.13 -10.67
C ALA A 51 -6.19 -0.18 -9.90
N ALA A 52 -5.48 0.95 -9.84
CA ALA A 52 -4.31 1.14 -8.99
C ALA A 52 -4.20 2.61 -8.60
N ALA A 53 -3.82 2.88 -7.36
CA ALA A 53 -3.64 4.24 -6.86
C ALA A 53 -2.58 4.30 -5.75
N ALA A 54 -1.95 5.46 -5.61
CA ALA A 54 -1.03 5.76 -4.51
C ALA A 54 -1.79 6.43 -3.36
N GLU A 55 -1.44 6.09 -2.12
CA GLU A 55 -2.14 6.58 -0.92
C GLU A 55 -2.02 8.10 -0.75
N GLU A 56 -0.92 8.70 -1.21
CA GLU A 56 -0.70 10.14 -1.14
C GLU A 56 -1.79 10.97 -1.84
N ARG A 57 -2.56 10.37 -2.75
CA ARG A 57 -3.71 11.02 -3.42
C ARG A 57 -4.94 11.11 -2.54
N PHE A 58 -4.97 10.36 -1.44
CA PHE A 58 -6.09 10.31 -0.51
C PHE A 58 -5.75 10.96 0.82
N ASP A 59 -4.55 10.73 1.35
CA ASP A 59 -4.12 11.31 2.64
C ASP A 59 -3.40 12.66 2.51
N GLY A 60 -2.97 13.05 1.29
CA GLY A 60 -2.22 14.28 1.03
C GLY A 60 -0.79 14.28 1.56
N VAL A 61 -0.29 13.15 2.06
CA VAL A 61 1.06 12.99 2.58
C VAL A 61 1.96 12.44 1.47
N LYS A 62 2.81 13.30 0.93
CA LYS A 62 3.77 12.92 -0.11
C LYS A 62 4.66 11.77 0.37
N HIS A 63 4.82 10.74 -0.46
CA HIS A 63 5.55 9.52 -0.10
C HIS A 63 5.00 8.83 1.15
N SER A 64 3.66 8.79 1.27
CA SER A 64 2.99 8.14 2.40
C SER A 64 3.54 6.75 2.63
N SER A 65 3.72 6.41 3.91
CA SER A 65 4.08 5.05 4.34
C SER A 65 2.93 4.37 5.09
N SER A 66 1.80 5.07 5.20
CA SER A 66 0.59 4.60 5.85
C SER A 66 0.07 3.35 5.17
N PHE A 67 -0.71 2.56 5.90
CA PHE A 67 -1.49 1.49 5.28
C PHE A 67 -2.44 2.11 4.23
N PRO A 68 -2.49 1.60 2.99
CA PRO A 68 -3.11 2.30 1.87
C PRO A 68 -4.64 2.14 1.87
N VAL A 69 -5.32 2.77 2.83
CA VAL A 69 -6.77 2.66 3.01
C VAL A 69 -7.51 3.29 1.84
N GLY A 70 -7.18 4.53 1.50
CA GLY A 70 -7.85 5.27 0.43
C GLY A 70 -7.63 4.61 -0.93
N ALA A 71 -6.39 4.21 -1.23
CA ALA A 71 -6.08 3.51 -2.47
C ALA A 71 -6.76 2.14 -2.56
N SER A 72 -6.86 1.40 -1.45
CA SER A 72 -7.55 0.10 -1.44
C SER A 72 -9.05 0.27 -1.64
N GLN A 73 -9.68 1.23 -0.96
CA GLN A 73 -11.10 1.54 -1.12
C GLN A 73 -11.42 1.95 -2.56
N PHE A 74 -10.65 2.90 -3.10
CA PHE A 74 -10.77 3.32 -4.48
C PHE A 74 -10.67 2.15 -5.47
N ALA A 75 -9.71 1.24 -5.26
CA ALA A 75 -9.52 0.10 -6.14
C ALA A 75 -10.71 -0.88 -6.10
N LEU A 76 -11.24 -1.16 -4.92
CA LEU A 76 -12.41 -2.02 -4.74
C LEU A 76 -13.70 -1.41 -5.32
N GLU A 77 -13.90 -0.11 -5.07
CA GLU A 77 -15.02 0.65 -5.62
C GLU A 77 -14.97 0.67 -7.15
N THR A 78 -13.80 0.96 -7.73
CA THR A 78 -13.61 0.95 -9.19
C THR A 78 -13.81 -0.44 -9.79
N GLY A 79 -13.41 -1.49 -9.07
CA GLY A 79 -13.65 -2.88 -9.48
C GLY A 79 -15.08 -3.37 -9.26
N GLY A 80 -15.93 -2.60 -8.58
CA GLY A 80 -17.31 -2.98 -8.26
C GLY A 80 -17.42 -4.21 -7.35
N ILE A 81 -16.41 -4.46 -6.52
CA ILE A 81 -16.37 -5.62 -5.61
C ILE A 81 -16.26 -5.19 -4.15
N LYS A 82 -16.76 -6.04 -3.25
CA LYS A 82 -16.57 -5.89 -1.80
C LYS A 82 -15.27 -6.55 -1.36
N ALA A 83 -14.72 -6.11 -0.23
CA ALA A 83 -13.54 -6.73 0.38
C ALA A 83 -13.72 -8.25 0.63
N SER A 84 -14.94 -8.69 0.94
CA SER A 84 -15.27 -10.11 1.14
C SER A 84 -15.20 -10.97 -0.14
N GLN A 85 -15.00 -10.33 -1.31
CA GLN A 85 -14.87 -11.00 -2.60
C GLN A 85 -13.40 -11.03 -3.07
N ILE A 86 -12.46 -10.54 -2.27
CA ILE A 86 -11.03 -10.67 -2.55
C ILE A 86 -10.62 -12.12 -2.25
N ASP A 87 -10.07 -12.80 -3.26
CA ASP A 87 -9.59 -14.17 -3.11
C ASP A 87 -8.17 -14.22 -2.52
N LEU A 88 -7.36 -13.19 -2.82
CA LEU A 88 -5.98 -13.10 -2.38
C LEU A 88 -5.57 -11.66 -2.07
N VAL A 89 -4.86 -11.48 -0.96
CA VAL A 89 -4.15 -10.24 -0.66
C VAL A 89 -2.65 -10.49 -0.83
N ALA A 90 -1.99 -9.63 -1.60
CA ALA A 90 -0.56 -9.69 -1.84
C ALA A 90 0.13 -8.44 -1.28
N HIS A 91 1.31 -8.63 -0.69
CA HIS A 91 2.14 -7.53 -0.22
C HIS A 91 3.43 -7.47 -1.04
N SER A 92 3.92 -6.26 -1.31
CA SER A 92 5.15 -6.02 -2.10
C SER A 92 6.45 -6.57 -1.50
N PHE A 93 6.40 -7.15 -0.30
CA PHE A 93 7.55 -7.77 0.36
C PHE A 93 7.23 -9.19 0.81
N SER A 94 8.18 -10.09 0.60
CA SER A 94 8.24 -11.40 1.26
C SER A 94 9.09 -11.25 2.51
N PHE A 95 8.50 -11.52 3.67
CA PHE A 95 9.19 -11.54 4.96
C PHE A 95 9.73 -12.94 5.28
#